data_AF-A0A7W5V1J4-F1
#
_entry.id   AF-A0A7W5V1J4-F1
#
_cell.length_a   1.000
_cell.length_b   1.000
_cell.length_c   1.000
_cell.angle_alpha   90.00
_cell.angle_beta   90.00
_cell.angle_gamma   90.00
#
_symmetry.space_group_name_H-M   'P 1'
#
loop_
_entity.id
_entity.type
_entity.pdbx_description
1 polymer ?
#
loop_
_entity_poly.entity_id
_entity_poly.type
_entity_poly.pdbx_seq_one_letter_code
_entity_poly.pdbx_strand_id
1 'polypeptide(L)'
;MKVEEGLAEAMAARVADVQAPSTMGGSVRRRHRRHVIRFRVAGAALVTAALAAGGPVVLSMSSGSSDAAQAPTTAKIVTEVTVPDLTDMTLAEAQAALRAVGLVGEKLTGHEHVFDQEPKPGTEVSTSSTVKLYLVEERPQTLGDLGDGRTFGGITLGYLPEGLVWSKWSNKWSGKKARGGTSYTTSYDTPDGRPGRYGIQVMVHEGKAGRQVEARLKRDGVELVDLGGRQAYVANVGEGGEVGKPGTQQGREPSTPTIGFKLRDDLAVEVMMSPDRAEKLGVEAVSTELQKIAQGIRPAE
;
A
#
# COMPACT_ATOMS: atom_id res chain seq x y z
N MET A 1 -48.30 10.01 36.52
CA MET A 1 -47.42 9.94 35.34
C MET A 1 -46.61 8.68 35.43
N LYS A 2 -46.52 7.90 34.34
CA LYS A 2 -45.64 6.74 34.29
C LYS A 2 -44.20 7.23 34.07
N VAL A 3 -43.23 6.60 34.74
CA VAL A 3 -41.82 6.98 34.71
C VAL A 3 -41.27 7.04 33.28
N GLU A 4 -41.81 6.20 32.39
CA GLU A 4 -41.42 6.14 30.97
C GLU A 4 -41.87 7.37 30.17
N GLU A 5 -43.04 7.96 30.48
CA GLU A 5 -43.51 9.18 29.83
C GLU A 5 -42.68 10.39 30.26
N GLY A 6 -42.31 10.46 31.54
CA GLY A 6 -41.42 11.50 32.05
C GLY A 6 -39.99 11.40 31.47
N LEU A 7 -39.49 10.18 31.24
CA LEU A 7 -38.20 9.97 30.61
C LEU A 7 -38.23 10.31 29.11
N ALA A 8 -39.30 9.94 28.41
CA ALA A 8 -39.49 10.27 27.00
C ALA A 8 -39.61 11.78 26.78
N GLU A 9 -40.35 12.48 27.64
CA GLU A 9 -40.50 13.94 27.58
C GLU A 9 -39.19 14.67 27.95
N ALA A 10 -38.46 14.18 28.96
CA ALA A 10 -37.15 14.71 29.29
C ALA A 10 -36.09 14.48 28.18
N MET A 11 -36.15 13.34 27.49
CA MET A 11 -35.30 13.07 26.33
C MET A 11 -35.69 13.91 25.11
N ALA A 12 -36.99 14.08 24.85
CA ALA A 12 -37.48 14.93 23.76
C ALA A 12 -37.08 16.41 23.97
N ALA A 13 -37.22 16.91 25.20
CA ALA A 13 -36.79 18.27 25.57
C ALA A 13 -35.26 18.45 25.45
N ARG A 14 -34.47 17.43 25.79
CA ARG A 14 -32.99 17.45 25.65
C ARG A 14 -32.51 17.36 24.20
N VAL A 15 -33.29 16.76 23.29
CA VAL A 15 -32.90 16.56 21.89
C VAL A 15 -33.36 17.73 21.01
N ALA A 16 -34.43 18.43 21.38
CA ALA A 16 -34.97 19.57 20.63
C ALA A 16 -33.98 20.75 20.50
N ASP A 17 -33.10 20.94 21.48
CA ASP A 17 -32.09 22.02 21.48
C ASP A 17 -30.78 21.64 20.79
N VAL A 18 -30.63 20.39 20.32
CA VAL A 18 -29.44 19.95 19.57
C VAL A 18 -29.67 20.19 18.07
N GLN A 19 -29.79 21.45 17.68
CA GLN A 19 -29.60 21.82 16.29
C GLN A 19 -28.11 21.96 16.01
N ALA A 20 -27.55 21.02 15.26
CA ALA A 20 -26.21 21.18 14.71
C ALA A 20 -26.19 22.45 13.85
N PRO A 21 -25.28 23.42 14.10
CA PRO A 21 -25.18 24.60 13.26
C PRO A 21 -24.94 24.16 11.82
N SER A 22 -25.52 24.88 10.86
CA SER A 22 -25.44 24.57 9.42
C SER A 22 -24.01 24.49 8.86
N THR A 23 -23.01 24.83 9.67
CA THR A 23 -21.58 24.71 9.38
C THR A 23 -20.96 23.36 9.80
N MET A 24 -21.66 22.51 10.60
CA MET A 24 -21.17 21.18 10.98
C MET A 24 -21.13 20.18 9.81
N GLY A 25 -22.05 20.30 8.85
CA GLY A 25 -22.04 19.46 7.64
C GLY A 25 -20.79 19.67 6.79
N GLY A 26 -20.23 20.89 6.80
CA GLY A 26 -18.98 21.25 6.11
C GLY A 26 -17.72 20.83 6.86
N SER A 27 -17.70 20.93 8.19
CA SER A 27 -16.53 20.60 9.01
C SER A 27 -16.30 19.09 9.18
N VAL A 28 -17.37 18.28 9.21
CA VAL A 28 -17.26 16.80 9.21
C VAL A 28 -16.72 16.28 7.87
N ARG A 29 -17.14 16.87 6.74
CA ARG A 29 -16.57 16.53 5.41
C ARG A 29 -15.10 16.94 5.25
N ARG A 30 -14.64 18.02 5.91
CA ARG A 30 -13.22 18.40 5.91
C ARG A 30 -12.35 17.55 6.85
N ARG A 31 -12.89 17.06 7.98
CA ARG A 31 -12.11 16.26 8.94
C ARG A 31 -11.89 14.81 8.47
N HIS A 32 -12.83 14.22 7.73
CA HIS A 32 -12.67 12.87 7.18
C HIS A 32 -11.67 12.79 6.01
N ARG A 33 -11.39 13.91 5.33
CA ARG A 33 -10.32 13.99 4.31
C ARG A 33 -8.92 14.07 4.90
N ARG A 34 -8.74 14.40 6.19
CA ARG A 34 -7.41 14.52 6.81
C ARG A 34 -6.84 13.21 7.36
N HIS A 35 -7.67 12.18 7.58
CA HIS A 35 -7.18 10.88 8.08
C HIS A 35 -6.67 9.93 6.99
N VAL A 36 -7.00 10.17 5.72
CA VAL A 36 -6.45 9.40 4.59
C VAL A 36 -5.11 9.99 4.11
N ILE A 37 -4.74 11.20 4.57
CA ILE A 37 -3.55 11.95 4.12
C ILE A 37 -2.22 11.42 4.70
N ARG A 38 -2.22 10.41 5.59
CA ARG A 38 -0.96 9.89 6.16
C ARG A 38 -0.31 8.73 5.42
N PHE A 39 -0.84 8.29 4.27
CA PHE A 39 -0.27 7.11 3.62
C PHE A 39 0.75 7.34 2.50
N ARG A 40 1.06 8.57 2.06
CA ARG A 40 2.05 8.75 0.96
C ARG A 40 2.95 10.00 1.03
N VAL A 41 3.30 10.51 2.21
CA VAL A 41 4.47 11.39 2.35
C VAL A 41 5.15 11.17 3.71
N ALA A 42 6.11 10.24 3.77
CA ALA A 42 7.13 10.19 4.80
C ALA A 42 8.42 9.67 4.16
N GLY A 43 9.14 10.57 3.50
CA GLY A 43 10.37 10.19 2.81
C GLY A 43 11.04 11.35 2.09
N ALA A 44 11.09 12.54 2.69
CA ALA A 44 12.00 13.60 2.27
C ALA A 44 12.11 14.69 3.35
N ALA A 45 13.18 14.63 4.14
CA ALA A 45 13.99 15.76 4.61
C ALA A 45 14.64 15.39 5.95
N LEU A 46 15.95 15.10 5.92
CA LEU A 46 16.94 15.67 6.83
C LEU A 46 18.33 15.19 6.38
N VAL A 47 18.93 15.93 5.45
CA VAL A 47 20.39 16.07 5.39
C VAL A 47 20.67 17.56 5.45
N THR A 48 21.13 18.01 6.60
CA THR A 48 21.89 19.25 6.70
C THR A 48 23.09 18.96 7.57
N ALA A 49 24.24 18.98 6.91
CA ALA A 49 25.55 18.90 7.53
C ALA A 49 25.75 20.09 8.48
N ALA A 50 26.29 19.83 9.67
CA ALA A 50 26.98 20.83 10.47
C ALA A 50 28.42 20.34 10.66
N LEU A 51 29.29 20.86 9.80
CA LEU A 51 30.73 20.86 9.98
C LEU A 51 31.09 21.74 11.19
N ALA A 52 31.96 21.18 12.03
CA ALA A 52 32.98 21.80 12.87
C ALA A 52 32.92 23.32 13.15
N ALA A 53 32.86 23.68 14.43
CA ALA A 53 33.74 24.69 15.05
C ALA A 53 33.58 24.69 16.57
N GLY A 54 34.70 24.71 17.29
CA GLY A 54 34.76 25.32 18.63
C GLY A 54 35.06 24.39 19.81
N GLY A 55 36.29 23.88 19.88
CA GLY A 55 36.94 23.63 21.16
C GLY A 55 38.31 24.30 21.16
N PRO A 56 38.57 25.31 22.01
CA PRO A 56 39.94 25.72 22.28
C PRO A 56 40.48 24.99 23.53
N VAL A 57 41.73 24.49 23.39
CA VAL A 57 42.85 24.75 24.34
C VAL A 57 42.73 24.01 25.71
N VAL A 58 43.69 23.24 26.26
CA VAL A 58 45.16 23.28 26.31
C VAL A 58 45.71 21.85 26.55
N LEU A 59 46.95 21.60 26.13
CA LEU A 59 47.86 20.54 26.57
C LEU A 59 48.08 20.49 28.10
N SER A 60 48.27 19.29 28.67
CA SER A 60 49.50 18.99 29.42
C SER A 60 49.72 17.49 29.61
N MET A 61 50.98 17.09 29.52
CA MET A 61 51.50 15.75 29.82
C MET A 61 51.52 15.49 31.33
N SER A 62 51.32 14.24 31.76
CA SER A 62 52.28 13.57 32.64
C SER A 62 51.92 12.10 32.83
N SER A 63 52.95 11.26 32.74
CA SER A 63 53.04 9.89 33.22
C SER A 63 52.64 9.71 34.68
N GLY A 64 52.12 8.53 35.04
CA GLY A 64 52.20 8.02 36.41
C GLY A 64 50.91 7.36 36.90
N SER A 65 51.00 6.07 37.17
CA SER A 65 50.02 5.22 37.87
C SER A 65 49.50 5.83 39.17
N SER A 66 48.22 5.62 39.49
CA SER A 66 47.69 5.45 40.86
C SER A 66 46.23 4.97 40.82
N ASP A 67 45.95 3.88 41.52
CA ASP A 67 44.62 3.34 41.82
C ASP A 67 43.64 4.39 42.35
N ALA A 68 42.37 4.31 41.91
CA ALA A 68 41.20 4.37 42.78
C ALA A 68 39.87 4.18 42.01
N ALA A 69 39.09 3.21 42.49
CA ALA A 69 37.62 3.13 42.49
C ALA A 69 36.88 2.96 41.15
N GLN A 70 36.45 1.71 40.93
CA GLN A 70 35.36 1.30 40.06
C GLN A 70 34.07 2.11 40.31
N ALA A 71 33.47 2.61 39.23
CA ALA A 71 32.03 2.52 39.03
C ALA A 71 31.84 1.58 37.83
N PRO A 72 31.07 0.48 37.93
CA PRO A 72 30.83 -0.38 36.80
C PRO A 72 29.94 0.37 35.81
N THR A 73 30.51 0.83 34.70
CA THR A 73 29.71 1.14 33.51
C THR A 73 29.09 -0.17 33.07
N THR A 74 27.80 -0.33 33.34
CA THR A 74 27.02 -1.44 32.81
C THR A 74 27.01 -1.29 31.29
N ALA A 75 27.96 -1.95 30.63
CA ALA A 75 27.91 -2.17 29.20
C ALA A 75 26.60 -2.92 28.95
N LYS A 76 25.62 -2.23 28.36
CA LYS A 76 24.38 -2.85 27.91
C LYS A 76 24.79 -3.84 26.84
N ILE A 77 24.87 -5.13 27.20
CA ILE A 77 25.08 -6.21 26.24
C ILE A 77 23.89 -6.15 25.29
N VAL A 78 24.10 -5.61 24.09
CA VAL A 78 23.10 -5.63 23.03
C VAL A 78 23.17 -7.04 22.45
N THR A 79 22.31 -7.92 22.94
CA THR A 79 22.13 -9.22 22.30
C THR A 79 21.40 -9.00 20.99
N GLU A 80 22.05 -9.34 19.88
CA GLU A 80 21.45 -9.29 18.54
C GLU A 80 20.67 -10.58 18.25
N VAL A 81 19.56 -10.42 17.54
CA VAL A 81 18.63 -11.49 17.19
C VAL A 81 18.21 -11.30 15.74
N THR A 82 18.12 -12.40 15.00
CA THR A 82 17.61 -12.41 13.64
C THR A 82 16.09 -12.31 13.61
N VAL A 83 15.58 -11.42 12.77
CA VAL A 83 14.13 -11.27 12.54
C VAL A 83 13.61 -12.50 11.77
N PRO A 84 12.62 -13.24 12.30
CA PRO A 84 12.01 -14.39 11.62
C PRO A 84 11.15 -13.96 10.42
N ASP A 85 10.89 -14.90 9.50
CA ASP A 85 9.87 -14.71 8.47
C ASP A 85 8.48 -15.00 9.05
N LEU A 86 7.65 -13.96 9.09
CA LEU A 86 6.30 -13.97 9.64
C LEU A 86 5.25 -13.90 8.54
N THR A 87 5.65 -13.87 7.27
CA THR A 87 4.70 -13.87 6.15
C THR A 87 3.81 -15.11 6.24
N ASP A 88 2.54 -14.94 5.89
CA ASP A 88 1.51 -15.99 6.00
C ASP A 88 1.17 -16.46 7.43
N MET A 89 1.72 -15.86 8.48
CA MET A 89 1.27 -16.13 9.85
C MET A 89 0.05 -15.27 10.21
N THR A 90 -0.85 -15.81 11.03
CA THR A 90 -1.85 -14.99 11.72
C THR A 90 -1.18 -14.01 12.68
N LEU A 91 -1.88 -12.96 13.11
CA LEU A 91 -1.33 -12.04 14.11
C LEU A 91 -0.86 -12.77 15.37
N ALA A 92 -1.62 -13.77 15.83
CA ALA A 92 -1.32 -14.52 17.03
C ALA A 92 -0.04 -15.36 16.87
N GLU A 93 0.09 -16.05 15.74
CA GLU A 93 1.29 -16.84 15.40
C GLU A 93 2.51 -15.94 15.23
N ALA A 94 2.38 -14.82 14.52
CA ALA A 94 3.47 -13.86 14.32
C ALA A 94 3.95 -13.27 15.65
N GLN A 95 3.01 -12.90 16.55
CA GLN A 95 3.33 -12.44 17.89
C GLN A 95 3.97 -13.53 18.75
N ALA A 96 3.62 -14.81 18.56
CA ALA A 96 4.27 -15.92 19.25
C ALA A 96 5.70 -16.14 18.73
N ALA A 97 5.90 -16.14 17.42
CA ALA A 97 7.21 -16.28 16.78
C ALA A 97 8.18 -15.15 17.18
N LEU A 98 7.71 -13.89 17.19
CA LEU A 98 8.50 -12.76 17.65
C LEU A 98 8.89 -12.86 19.14
N ARG A 99 7.94 -13.25 20.00
CA ARG A 99 8.21 -13.43 21.43
C ARG A 99 9.24 -14.54 21.69
N ALA A 100 9.22 -15.61 20.91
CA ALA A 100 10.17 -16.72 21.03
C ALA A 100 11.64 -16.27 20.81
N VAL A 101 11.85 -15.21 20.04
CA VAL A 101 13.18 -14.64 19.79
C VAL A 101 13.41 -13.33 20.57
N GLY A 102 12.52 -12.94 21.47
CA GLY A 102 12.65 -11.73 22.28
C GLY A 102 12.41 -10.42 21.52
N LEU A 103 11.62 -10.45 20.45
CA LEU A 103 11.19 -9.27 19.68
C LEU A 103 9.72 -8.91 19.98
N VAL A 104 9.33 -7.68 19.65
CA VAL A 104 7.97 -7.17 19.86
C VAL A 104 7.30 -6.90 18.52
N GLY A 105 6.06 -7.37 18.33
CA GLY A 105 5.29 -7.10 17.12
C GLY A 105 4.36 -5.89 17.29
N GLU A 106 4.48 -4.89 16.41
CA GLU A 106 3.53 -3.78 16.31
C GLU A 106 2.61 -3.98 15.11
N LYS A 107 1.31 -4.16 15.37
CA LYS A 107 0.31 -4.24 14.30
C LYS A 107 -0.01 -2.84 13.77
N LEU A 108 0.19 -2.63 12.46
CA LEU A 108 -0.10 -1.35 11.82
C LEU A 108 -1.43 -1.31 11.05
N THR A 109 -1.77 -2.36 10.28
CA THR A 109 -2.93 -2.38 9.37
C THR A 109 -3.48 -3.80 9.21
N GLY A 110 -4.74 -3.97 8.78
CA GLY A 110 -5.37 -5.26 8.45
C GLY A 110 -5.90 -6.08 9.64
N HIS A 111 -6.38 -7.30 9.37
CA HIS A 111 -7.14 -8.06 10.38
C HIS A 111 -6.72 -9.51 10.57
N GLU A 112 -6.15 -10.18 9.57
CA GLU A 112 -6.05 -11.65 9.61
C GLU A 112 -4.60 -12.16 9.58
N HIS A 113 -3.87 -11.86 8.50
CA HIS A 113 -2.56 -12.46 8.21
C HIS A 113 -1.51 -11.40 7.90
N VAL A 114 -0.27 -11.63 8.35
CA VAL A 114 0.89 -10.78 8.02
C VAL A 114 1.24 -10.98 6.54
N PHE A 115 1.21 -9.89 5.77
CA PHE A 115 1.65 -9.88 4.37
C PHE A 115 3.03 -9.26 4.20
N ASP A 116 3.41 -8.34 5.07
CA ASP A 116 4.73 -7.73 5.08
C ASP A 116 5.16 -7.41 6.52
N GLN A 117 6.46 -7.32 6.70
CA GLN A 117 7.09 -6.97 7.96
C GLN A 117 8.26 -6.02 7.74
N GLU A 118 8.51 -5.19 8.74
CA GLU A 118 9.68 -4.33 8.79
C GLU A 118 10.26 -4.33 10.21
N PRO A 119 11.53 -4.72 10.42
CA PRO A 119 12.53 -5.10 9.40
C PRO A 119 12.27 -6.42 8.65
N LYS A 120 12.95 -6.62 7.51
CA LYS A 120 12.78 -7.81 6.66
C LYS A 120 13.31 -9.08 7.32
N PRO A 121 12.78 -10.26 6.96
CA PRO A 121 13.29 -11.54 7.47
C PRO A 121 14.81 -11.66 7.27
N GLY A 122 15.51 -12.23 8.24
CA GLY A 122 16.97 -12.37 8.21
C GLY A 122 17.76 -11.13 8.67
N THR A 123 17.10 -10.00 8.93
CA THR A 123 17.78 -8.80 9.46
C THR A 123 18.20 -9.01 10.92
N GLU A 124 19.41 -8.63 11.29
CA GLU A 124 19.86 -8.63 12.69
C GLU A 124 19.41 -7.35 13.39
N VAL A 125 18.79 -7.51 14.55
CA VAL A 125 18.28 -6.39 15.35
C VAL A 125 18.58 -6.63 16.83
N SER A 126 18.61 -5.55 17.61
CA SER A 126 18.73 -5.69 19.06
C SER A 126 17.52 -6.43 19.66
N THR A 127 17.75 -7.25 20.68
CA THR A 127 16.67 -7.81 21.51
C THR A 127 15.70 -6.71 21.97
N SER A 128 14.41 -7.03 22.04
CA SER A 128 13.29 -6.11 22.30
C SER A 128 13.00 -5.09 21.19
N SER A 129 13.63 -5.19 20.02
CA SER A 129 13.26 -4.34 18.86
C SER A 129 11.83 -4.59 18.42
N THR A 130 11.20 -3.54 17.88
CA THR A 130 9.84 -3.61 17.34
C THR A 130 9.88 -3.99 15.87
N VAL A 131 9.14 -5.04 15.51
CA VAL A 131 8.85 -5.45 14.14
C VAL A 131 7.45 -4.98 13.80
N LYS A 132 7.34 -4.09 12.82
CA LYS A 132 6.08 -3.62 12.26
C LYS A 132 5.47 -4.72 11.43
N LEU A 133 4.22 -5.03 11.70
CA LEU A 133 3.43 -6.05 11.01
C LEU A 133 2.34 -5.36 10.19
N TYR A 134 2.38 -5.59 8.88
CA TYR A 134 1.35 -5.17 7.96
C TYR A 134 0.46 -6.39 7.67
N LEU A 135 -0.83 -6.30 8.00
CA LEU A 135 -1.78 -7.39 7.81
C LEU A 135 -2.74 -7.09 6.66
N VAL A 136 -3.31 -8.15 6.09
CA VAL A 136 -4.43 -8.10 5.15
C VAL A 136 -5.73 -8.56 5.82
N GLU A 137 -6.88 -8.08 5.32
CA GLU A 137 -8.21 -8.45 5.83
C GLU A 137 -8.59 -9.89 5.49
N GLU A 138 -8.25 -10.38 4.31
CA GLU A 138 -8.57 -11.75 3.85
C GLU A 138 -7.51 -12.24 2.87
N ARG A 139 -7.10 -13.52 2.97
CA ARG A 139 -6.33 -14.18 1.91
C ARG A 139 -7.21 -14.45 0.67
N PRO A 140 -6.65 -14.38 -0.54
CA PRO A 140 -7.38 -14.46 -1.79
C PRO A 140 -7.79 -15.88 -2.21
N GLN A 141 -8.21 -16.75 -1.29
CA GLN A 141 -8.83 -18.03 -1.69
C GLN A 141 -10.19 -17.82 -2.40
N THR A 142 -10.74 -16.60 -2.32
CA THR A 142 -11.94 -16.19 -3.07
C THR A 142 -11.63 -15.50 -4.41
N LEU A 143 -10.36 -15.46 -4.85
CA LEU A 143 -9.96 -14.87 -6.14
C LEU A 143 -9.91 -15.88 -7.29
N GLY A 144 -9.99 -17.19 -7.07
CA GLY A 144 -9.58 -18.16 -8.09
C GLY A 144 -8.07 -18.45 -7.99
N ASP A 145 -7.40 -18.91 -9.04
CA ASP A 145 -6.16 -19.69 -8.83
C ASP A 145 -4.82 -18.92 -8.86
N LEU A 146 -4.43 -18.37 -7.71
CA LEU A 146 -3.14 -17.70 -7.48
C LEU A 146 -2.00 -18.67 -7.10
N GLY A 147 -1.82 -19.76 -7.84
CA GLY A 147 -0.66 -20.66 -7.69
C GLY A 147 0.69 -19.92 -7.86
N ASP A 148 1.14 -19.71 -9.08
CA ASP A 148 2.34 -18.91 -9.39
C ASP A 148 2.08 -17.39 -9.40
N GLY A 149 0.89 -16.98 -8.96
CA GLY A 149 0.42 -15.61 -8.96
C GLY A 149 -0.11 -15.09 -10.30
N ARG A 150 -0.22 -15.92 -11.36
CA ARG A 150 -0.63 -15.45 -12.70
C ARG A 150 -2.09 -15.66 -13.04
N THR A 151 -2.81 -16.51 -12.31
CA THR A 151 -4.24 -16.71 -12.51
C THR A 151 -5.00 -16.15 -11.31
N PHE A 152 -6.04 -15.34 -11.55
CA PHE A 152 -6.93 -14.80 -10.50
C PHE A 152 -8.06 -14.01 -11.13
N GLY A 153 -9.13 -13.75 -10.39
CA GLY A 153 -10.26 -12.94 -10.82
C GLY A 153 -10.88 -13.37 -12.15
N GLY A 154 -10.80 -14.65 -12.51
CA GLY A 154 -11.25 -15.16 -13.81
C GLY A 154 -10.34 -14.78 -14.99
N ILE A 155 -9.07 -14.42 -14.75
CA ILE A 155 -8.06 -14.14 -15.78
C ILE A 155 -6.79 -14.98 -15.57
N THR A 156 -6.01 -15.12 -16.65
CA THR A 156 -4.63 -15.62 -16.64
C THR A 156 -3.71 -14.61 -17.32
N LEU A 157 -2.59 -14.27 -16.66
CA LEU A 157 -1.53 -13.41 -17.19
C LEU A 157 -0.50 -14.26 -17.95
N GLY A 158 -0.54 -14.20 -19.28
CA GLY A 158 0.41 -14.90 -20.15
C GLY A 158 1.79 -14.24 -20.25
N TYR A 159 1.92 -12.96 -19.87
CA TYR A 159 3.17 -12.22 -19.94
C TYR A 159 3.34 -11.31 -18.72
N LEU A 160 4.55 -11.34 -18.16
CA LEU A 160 5.04 -10.37 -17.18
C LEU A 160 6.47 -9.99 -17.56
N PRO A 161 6.84 -8.70 -17.40
CA PRO A 161 8.21 -8.28 -17.58
C PRO A 161 9.19 -9.05 -16.69
N GLU A 162 10.40 -9.26 -17.19
CA GLU A 162 11.45 -9.98 -16.44
C GLU A 162 11.80 -9.28 -15.12
N GLY A 163 12.23 -10.09 -14.16
CA GLY A 163 12.66 -9.65 -12.83
C GLY A 163 11.52 -9.30 -11.87
N LEU A 164 10.25 -9.36 -12.30
CA LEU A 164 9.13 -9.16 -11.40
C LEU A 164 8.77 -10.45 -10.67
N VAL A 165 8.53 -10.34 -9.37
CA VAL A 165 8.11 -11.44 -8.49
C VAL A 165 6.73 -11.12 -7.96
N TRP A 166 5.84 -12.11 -7.95
CA TRP A 166 4.53 -11.94 -7.34
C TRP A 166 4.70 -11.55 -5.86
N SER A 167 4.06 -10.44 -5.45
CA SER A 167 4.20 -9.89 -4.11
C SER A 167 3.57 -10.74 -3.02
N LYS A 168 2.86 -11.82 -3.40
CA LYS A 168 1.98 -12.63 -2.53
C LYS A 168 0.91 -11.80 -1.82
N TRP A 169 0.72 -10.54 -2.23
CA TRP A 169 -0.36 -9.67 -1.78
C TRP A 169 -1.45 -9.62 -2.84
N SER A 170 -2.69 -9.83 -2.41
CA SER A 170 -3.86 -9.61 -3.26
C SER A 170 -5.02 -9.12 -2.40
N ASN A 171 -5.99 -8.43 -3.03
CA ASN A 171 -7.16 -7.93 -2.34
C ASN A 171 -8.43 -8.13 -3.18
N LYS A 172 -9.56 -8.26 -2.48
CA LYS A 172 -10.92 -8.29 -3.05
C LYS A 172 -11.75 -7.17 -2.43
N TRP A 173 -12.31 -6.31 -3.27
CA TRP A 173 -13.28 -5.31 -2.86
C TRP A 173 -14.66 -5.68 -3.41
N SER A 174 -15.69 -5.55 -2.58
CA SER A 174 -17.08 -5.78 -2.99
C SER A 174 -18.00 -4.68 -2.46
N GLY A 175 -19.23 -4.64 -2.96
CA GLY A 175 -20.28 -3.74 -2.46
C GLY A 175 -19.89 -2.26 -2.63
N LYS A 176 -20.11 -1.43 -1.59
CA LYS A 176 -19.84 0.02 -1.67
C LYS A 176 -18.37 0.34 -2.01
N LYS A 177 -17.41 -0.47 -1.52
CA LYS A 177 -15.97 -0.30 -1.81
C LYS A 177 -15.66 -0.52 -3.30
N ALA A 178 -16.38 -1.41 -3.97
CA ALA A 178 -16.27 -1.66 -5.42
C ALA A 178 -17.41 -1.01 -6.24
N ARG A 179 -17.99 0.09 -5.76
CA ARG A 179 -19.10 0.83 -6.41
C ARG A 179 -20.28 -0.06 -6.86
N GLY A 180 -20.60 -1.06 -6.05
CA GLY A 180 -21.70 -2.00 -6.28
C GLY A 180 -21.38 -3.20 -7.15
N GLY A 181 -20.11 -3.43 -7.50
CA GLY A 181 -19.62 -4.66 -8.14
C GLY A 181 -18.61 -5.40 -7.26
N THR A 182 -17.72 -6.15 -7.90
CA THR A 182 -16.57 -6.81 -7.28
C THR A 182 -15.31 -6.41 -8.01
N SER A 183 -14.20 -6.24 -7.29
CA SER A 183 -12.90 -5.98 -7.89
C SER A 183 -11.82 -6.74 -7.16
N TYR A 184 -10.83 -7.18 -7.91
CA TYR A 184 -9.70 -7.97 -7.45
C TYR A 184 -8.42 -7.23 -7.80
N THR A 185 -7.38 -7.36 -6.99
CA THR A 185 -6.07 -6.84 -7.34
C THR A 185 -4.95 -7.70 -6.81
N THR A 186 -3.84 -7.76 -7.54
CA THR A 186 -2.56 -8.28 -7.08
C THR A 186 -1.42 -7.46 -7.67
N SER A 187 -0.21 -7.60 -7.12
CA SER A 187 0.98 -6.90 -7.60
C SER A 187 2.17 -7.82 -7.85
N TYR A 188 3.05 -7.37 -8.72
CA TYR A 188 4.33 -7.98 -9.03
C TYR A 188 5.41 -6.94 -8.77
N ASP A 189 6.27 -7.24 -7.81
CA ASP A 189 7.23 -6.32 -7.24
C ASP A 189 8.63 -6.57 -7.82
N THR A 190 9.51 -5.58 -7.71
CA THR A 190 10.92 -5.79 -8.02
C THR A 190 11.62 -6.43 -6.80
N PRO A 191 12.64 -7.29 -6.99
CA PRO A 191 13.21 -8.08 -5.90
C PRO A 191 13.98 -7.24 -4.87
N ASP A 192 14.37 -6.02 -5.25
CA ASP A 192 15.01 -5.01 -4.40
C ASP A 192 14.02 -4.23 -3.50
N GLY A 193 12.74 -4.62 -3.49
CA GLY A 193 11.60 -3.84 -3.03
C GLY A 193 11.63 -3.42 -1.56
N ARG A 194 11.84 -2.11 -1.34
CA ARG A 194 11.34 -1.42 -0.13
C ARG A 194 9.81 -1.58 -0.04
N PRO A 195 9.21 -1.59 1.15
CA PRO A 195 7.76 -1.75 1.31
C PRO A 195 6.96 -0.76 0.44
N GLY A 196 5.94 -1.26 -0.28
CA GLY A 196 4.92 -0.44 -0.93
C GLY A 196 5.18 0.03 -2.36
N ARG A 197 6.16 -0.53 -3.09
CA ARG A 197 6.38 -0.20 -4.52
C ARG A 197 6.20 -1.44 -5.40
N TYR A 198 5.00 -1.62 -5.95
CA TYR A 198 4.78 -2.58 -7.02
C TYR A 198 5.59 -2.19 -8.26
N GLY A 199 5.99 -3.16 -9.09
CA GLY A 199 6.45 -2.90 -10.45
C GLY A 199 5.26 -2.82 -11.39
N ILE A 200 4.40 -3.84 -11.32
CA ILE A 200 3.12 -3.94 -12.02
C ILE A 200 2.03 -4.26 -11.01
N GLN A 201 0.89 -3.59 -11.12
CA GLN A 201 -0.33 -3.95 -10.40
C GLN A 201 -1.42 -4.27 -11.42
N VAL A 202 -2.15 -5.35 -11.18
CA VAL A 202 -3.29 -5.72 -12.02
C VAL A 202 -4.55 -5.64 -11.18
N MET A 203 -5.59 -5.04 -11.76
CA MET A 203 -6.93 -4.98 -11.21
C MET A 203 -7.91 -5.65 -12.17
N VAL A 204 -8.80 -6.45 -11.61
CA VAL A 204 -9.88 -7.11 -12.36
C VAL A 204 -11.21 -6.66 -11.78
N HIS A 205 -12.12 -6.24 -12.64
CA HIS A 205 -13.40 -5.66 -12.25
C HIS A 205 -14.54 -6.51 -12.82
N GLU A 206 -15.38 -7.03 -11.93
CA GLU A 206 -16.54 -7.84 -12.28
C GLU A 206 -17.85 -7.06 -12.18
N GLY A 207 -18.73 -7.35 -13.12
CA GLY A 207 -20.09 -6.82 -13.21
C GLY A 207 -20.10 -5.30 -13.20
N LYS A 208 -20.79 -4.71 -12.21
CA LYS A 208 -20.99 -3.26 -12.12
C LYS A 208 -19.69 -2.47 -11.94
N ALA A 209 -18.63 -3.10 -11.43
CA ALA A 209 -17.33 -2.44 -11.25
C ALA A 209 -16.66 -2.15 -12.59
N GLY A 210 -16.82 -3.04 -13.59
CA GLY A 210 -16.21 -2.91 -14.91
C GLY A 210 -16.71 -1.70 -15.72
N ARG A 211 -17.88 -1.15 -15.38
CA ARG A 211 -18.42 0.06 -16.03
C ARG A 211 -17.53 1.29 -15.89
N GLN A 212 -16.64 1.33 -14.90
CA GLN A 212 -15.68 2.42 -14.78
C GLN A 212 -14.62 2.37 -15.88
N VAL A 213 -14.15 1.16 -16.21
CA VAL A 213 -13.21 0.93 -17.32
C VAL A 213 -13.88 1.33 -18.64
N GLU A 214 -15.14 0.94 -18.83
CA GLU A 214 -15.93 1.35 -20.01
C GLU A 214 -16.15 2.87 -20.10
N ALA A 215 -16.40 3.53 -18.96
CA ALA A 215 -16.54 4.98 -18.93
C ALA A 215 -15.21 5.67 -19.30
N ARG A 216 -14.06 5.11 -18.91
CA ARG A 216 -12.73 5.63 -19.26
C ARG A 216 -12.40 5.46 -20.74
N LEU A 217 -12.82 4.35 -21.37
CA LEU A 217 -12.69 4.16 -22.84
C LEU A 217 -13.34 5.29 -23.65
N LYS A 218 -14.32 6.00 -23.08
CA LYS A 218 -15.08 7.07 -23.73
C LYS A 218 -14.63 8.47 -23.29
N ARG A 219 -13.60 8.58 -22.46
CA ARG A 219 -13.22 9.84 -21.82
C ARG A 219 -12.12 10.54 -22.61
N ASP A 220 -12.21 11.87 -22.68
CA ASP A 220 -11.13 12.68 -23.24
C ASP A 220 -9.83 12.50 -22.42
N GLY A 221 -8.70 12.53 -23.11
CA GLY A 221 -7.38 12.43 -22.49
C GLY A 221 -6.82 11.00 -22.37
N VAL A 222 -7.57 10.00 -22.83
CA VAL A 222 -7.01 8.65 -23.06
C VAL A 222 -6.50 8.50 -24.50
N GLU A 223 -5.53 7.62 -24.69
CA GLU A 223 -5.12 7.12 -25.99
C GLU A 223 -5.82 5.78 -26.24
N LEU A 224 -6.52 5.61 -27.35
CA LEU A 224 -7.17 4.35 -27.70
C LEU A 224 -6.21 3.47 -28.50
N VAL A 225 -6.13 2.20 -28.12
CA VAL A 225 -5.24 1.21 -28.75
C VAL A 225 -6.00 -0.08 -29.05
N ASP A 226 -5.60 -0.79 -30.09
CA ASP A 226 -6.13 -2.13 -30.40
C ASP A 226 -5.24 -3.22 -29.80
N LEU A 227 -5.85 -4.11 -29.02
CA LEU A 227 -5.19 -5.27 -28.41
C LEU A 227 -5.62 -6.57 -29.11
N GLY A 228 -5.36 -6.63 -30.41
CA GLY A 228 -5.69 -7.80 -31.24
C GLY A 228 -7.20 -7.97 -31.44
N GLY A 229 -7.87 -6.90 -31.87
CA GLY A 229 -9.33 -6.86 -32.06
C GLY A 229 -10.13 -6.49 -30.81
N ARG A 230 -9.46 -6.12 -29.72
CA ARG A 230 -10.08 -5.62 -28.48
C ARG A 230 -9.67 -4.18 -28.25
N GLN A 231 -10.63 -3.28 -28.15
CA GLN A 231 -10.34 -1.88 -27.85
C GLN A 231 -9.89 -1.73 -26.39
N ALA A 232 -8.80 -1.00 -26.19
CA ALA A 232 -8.27 -0.62 -24.90
C ALA A 232 -7.98 0.88 -24.86
N TYR A 233 -7.78 1.42 -23.66
CA TYR A 233 -7.23 2.75 -23.47
C TYR A 233 -5.90 2.68 -22.75
N VAL A 234 -4.99 3.60 -23.07
CA VAL A 234 -3.78 3.91 -22.31
C VAL A 234 -3.93 5.33 -21.77
N ALA A 235 -3.64 5.52 -20.49
CA ALA A 235 -3.71 6.82 -19.85
C ALA A 235 -2.85 6.88 -18.58
N ASN A 236 -2.64 8.10 -18.10
CA ASN A 236 -2.10 8.36 -16.78
C ASN A 236 -3.26 8.54 -15.80
N VAL A 237 -3.38 7.68 -14.78
CA VAL A 237 -4.51 7.67 -13.85
C VAL A 237 -4.08 8.09 -12.45
N GLY A 238 -4.74 9.11 -11.89
CA GLY A 238 -4.53 9.59 -10.52
C GLY A 238 -5.29 8.77 -9.48
N GLU A 239 -4.98 8.98 -8.20
CA GLU A 239 -5.63 8.25 -7.08
C GLU A 239 -7.15 8.52 -6.98
N GLY A 240 -7.60 9.71 -7.41
CA GLY A 240 -9.02 10.07 -7.49
C GLY A 240 -9.72 9.53 -8.75
N GLY A 241 -8.99 8.86 -9.64
CA GLY A 241 -9.47 8.41 -10.95
C GLY A 241 -9.50 9.51 -12.01
N GLU A 242 -8.78 10.61 -11.78
CA GLU A 242 -8.43 11.60 -12.80
C GLU A 242 -7.65 10.90 -13.92
N VAL A 243 -7.88 11.35 -15.15
CA VAL A 243 -7.30 10.75 -16.34
C VAL A 243 -6.55 11.85 -17.08
N GLY A 244 -5.26 11.62 -17.30
CA GLY A 244 -4.37 12.46 -18.08
C GLY A 244 -3.80 11.70 -19.28
N LYS A 245 -3.23 12.45 -20.23
CA LYS A 245 -2.61 11.86 -21.40
C LYS A 245 -1.40 10.99 -21.00
N PRO A 246 -1.15 9.88 -21.70
CA PRO A 246 0.08 9.10 -21.53
C PRO A 246 1.31 10.00 -21.58
N GLY A 247 2.27 9.75 -20.68
CA GLY A 247 3.51 10.53 -20.61
C GLY A 247 3.38 11.96 -20.07
N THR A 248 2.17 12.44 -19.73
CA THR A 248 1.99 13.77 -19.13
C THR A 248 1.83 13.68 -17.62
N GLN A 249 2.69 14.37 -16.86
CA GLN A 249 2.47 14.62 -15.44
C GLN A 249 1.59 15.88 -15.30
N GLN A 250 0.33 15.72 -14.89
CA GLN A 250 -0.51 16.87 -14.54
C GLN A 250 -0.34 17.21 -13.05
N GLY A 251 0.44 18.26 -12.75
CA GLY A 251 0.55 18.81 -11.40
C GLY A 251 1.47 18.02 -10.46
N ARG A 252 1.27 18.21 -9.13
CA ARG A 252 2.17 17.70 -8.06
C ARG A 252 1.97 16.22 -7.68
N GLU A 253 0.97 15.53 -8.23
CA GLU A 253 0.71 14.13 -7.89
C GLU A 253 1.16 13.18 -9.01
N PRO A 254 1.91 12.11 -8.69
CA PRO A 254 2.36 11.14 -9.69
C PRO A 254 1.15 10.37 -10.23
N SER A 255 0.83 10.59 -11.49
CA SER A 255 -0.18 9.83 -12.21
C SER A 255 0.39 8.48 -12.66
N THR A 256 -0.35 7.39 -12.44
CA THR A 256 0.11 6.03 -12.75
C THR A 256 -0.22 5.65 -14.19
N PRO A 257 0.77 5.31 -15.03
CA PRO A 257 0.52 4.78 -16.36
C PRO A 257 -0.32 3.50 -16.27
N THR A 258 -1.45 3.50 -16.97
CA THR A 258 -2.48 2.47 -16.87
C THR A 258 -3.00 2.14 -18.26
N ILE A 259 -3.14 0.84 -18.54
CA ILE A 259 -3.94 0.34 -19.66
C ILE A 259 -5.18 -0.34 -19.13
N GLY A 260 -6.35 -0.04 -19.69
CA GLY A 260 -7.61 -0.64 -19.29
C GLY A 260 -8.43 -1.11 -20.49
N PHE A 261 -9.09 -2.26 -20.34
CA PHE A 261 -9.88 -2.86 -21.41
C PHE A 261 -10.97 -3.79 -20.87
N LYS A 262 -11.94 -4.07 -21.72
CA LYS A 262 -12.99 -5.05 -21.44
C LYS A 262 -12.56 -6.41 -22.00
N LEU A 263 -12.53 -7.41 -21.12
CA LEU A 263 -12.15 -8.78 -21.48
C LEU A 263 -13.36 -9.63 -21.90
N ARG A 264 -14.48 -9.46 -21.19
CA ARG A 264 -15.81 -10.04 -21.49
C ARG A 264 -16.91 -9.07 -21.07
N ASP A 265 -18.16 -9.38 -21.38
CA ASP A 265 -19.31 -8.53 -21.03
C ASP A 265 -19.41 -8.16 -19.55
N ASP A 266 -18.99 -9.07 -18.69
CA ASP A 266 -19.02 -8.97 -17.24
C ASP A 266 -17.65 -8.71 -16.59
N LEU A 267 -16.57 -8.60 -17.38
CA LEU A 267 -15.20 -8.64 -16.88
C LEU A 267 -14.31 -7.60 -17.58
N ALA A 268 -13.74 -6.69 -16.81
CA ALA A 268 -12.79 -5.69 -17.28
C ALA A 268 -11.49 -5.73 -16.49
N VAL A 269 -10.39 -5.30 -17.09
CA VAL A 269 -9.04 -5.38 -16.52
C VAL A 269 -8.34 -4.04 -16.65
N GLU A 270 -7.62 -3.65 -15.60
CA GLU A 270 -6.67 -2.54 -15.61
C GLU A 270 -5.28 -3.04 -15.21
N VAL A 271 -4.26 -2.68 -15.97
CA VAL A 271 -2.85 -2.96 -15.67
C VAL A 271 -2.16 -1.63 -15.44
N MET A 272 -1.51 -1.50 -14.29
CA MET A 272 -0.86 -0.28 -13.82
C MET A 272 0.63 -0.52 -13.69
N MET A 273 1.44 0.38 -14.24
CA MET A 273 2.89 0.38 -14.05
C MET A 273 3.25 1.43 -13.02
N SER A 274 4.08 1.09 -12.02
CA SER A 274 4.46 2.08 -11.03
C SER A 274 5.26 3.23 -11.65
N PRO A 275 5.15 4.45 -11.10
CA PRO A 275 5.90 5.60 -11.58
C PRO A 275 7.42 5.33 -11.68
N ASP A 276 8.00 4.63 -10.71
CA ASP A 276 9.43 4.29 -10.72
C ASP A 276 9.82 3.36 -11.86
N ARG A 277 8.99 2.33 -12.12
CA ARG A 277 9.25 1.42 -13.23
C ARG A 277 9.08 2.15 -14.55
N ALA A 278 8.07 3.00 -14.65
CA ALA A 278 7.82 3.81 -15.84
C ALA A 278 8.98 4.79 -16.11
N GLU A 279 9.53 5.43 -15.07
CA GLU A 279 10.69 6.30 -15.18
C GLU A 279 11.93 5.54 -15.67
N LYS A 280 12.20 4.34 -15.11
CA LYS A 280 13.33 3.49 -15.54
C LYS A 280 13.19 2.99 -16.98
N LEU A 281 11.97 2.71 -17.42
CA LEU A 281 11.69 2.17 -18.75
C LEU A 281 11.70 3.27 -19.83
N GLY A 282 11.34 4.50 -19.46
CA GLY A 282 11.21 5.63 -20.38
C GLY A 282 9.82 5.74 -21.00
N VAL A 283 9.36 6.97 -21.20
CA VAL A 283 7.96 7.31 -21.54
C VAL A 283 7.43 6.58 -22.78
N GLU A 284 8.23 6.46 -23.84
CA GLU A 284 7.81 5.79 -25.09
C GLU A 284 7.62 4.28 -24.93
N ALA A 285 8.45 3.64 -24.09
CA ALA A 285 8.42 2.21 -23.89
C ALA A 285 7.32 1.77 -22.91
N VAL A 286 6.84 2.67 -22.04
CA VAL A 286 5.76 2.40 -21.07
C VAL A 286 4.47 1.93 -21.76
N SER A 287 3.97 2.67 -22.74
CA SER A 287 2.75 2.30 -23.45
C SER A 287 2.90 0.95 -24.16
N THR A 288 4.05 0.74 -24.81
CA THR A 288 4.37 -0.51 -25.51
C THR A 288 4.38 -1.70 -24.54
N GLU A 289 5.00 -1.55 -23.37
CA GLU A 289 5.10 -2.62 -22.39
C GLU A 289 3.74 -2.93 -21.73
N LEU A 290 2.96 -1.91 -21.41
CA LEU A 290 1.58 -2.08 -20.93
C LEU A 290 0.73 -2.85 -21.94
N GLN A 291 0.84 -2.53 -23.24
CA GLN A 291 0.14 -3.26 -24.29
C GLN A 291 0.56 -4.73 -24.37
N LYS A 292 1.86 -5.06 -24.27
CA LYS A 292 2.32 -6.46 -24.24
C LYS A 292 1.72 -7.25 -23.08
N ILE A 293 1.70 -6.66 -21.87
CA ILE A 293 1.08 -7.29 -20.69
C ILE A 293 -0.41 -7.53 -20.95
N ALA A 294 -1.13 -6.49 -21.39
CA ALA A 294 -2.56 -6.58 -21.66
C ALA A 294 -2.92 -7.60 -22.77
N GLN A 295 -2.10 -7.71 -23.82
CA GLN A 295 -2.26 -8.73 -24.87
C GLN A 295 -2.10 -10.16 -24.34
N GLY A 296 -1.23 -10.35 -23.34
CA GLY A 296 -1.04 -11.63 -22.66
C GLY A 296 -2.21 -12.06 -21.77
N ILE A 297 -3.14 -11.15 -21.44
CA ILE A 297 -4.26 -11.43 -20.53
C ILE A 297 -5.43 -12.09 -21.26
N ARG A 298 -5.84 -13.25 -20.73
CA ARG A 298 -6.93 -14.10 -21.24
C ARG A 298 -7.90 -14.45 -20.11
N PRO A 299 -9.15 -14.84 -20.43
CA PRO A 299 -10.03 -15.43 -19.42
C PRO A 299 -9.39 -16.71 -18.87
N ALA A 300 -9.51 -16.93 -17.57
CA ALA A 300 -9.21 -18.22 -16.97
C ALA A 300 -10.28 -19.25 -17.38
N GLU A 301 -9.86 -20.50 -17.58
CA GLU A 301 -10.73 -21.64 -17.91
C GLU A 301 -11.52 -22.14 -16.70
#